data_AF-A0A660UR82-F1
#
_entry.id   AF-A0A660UR82-F1
#
_cell.length_a   1.000
_cell.length_b   1.000
_cell.length_c   1.000
_cell.angle_alpha   90.00
_cell.angle_beta   90.00
_cell.angle_gamma   90.00
#
_symmetry.space_group_name_H-M   'P 1'
#
loop_
_entity.id
_entity.type
_entity.pdbx_description
1 polymer ?
#
loop_
_entity_poly.entity_id
_entity_poly.type
_entity_poly.pdbx_seq_one_letter_code
_entity_poly.pdbx_strand_id
1 'polypeptide(L)'
;MPEIKLTPTGQLRWVLEGPSTSLLVAVGEVFERDWREGLFVLSAEKHNPADSKTLRYWQNIANRYLTELCHIPESQETISVASPGEG
;
A
#
# COMPACT_ATOMS: atom_id res chain seq x y z
N MET A 1 -5.60 -18.51 6.96
CA MET A 1 -5.73 -17.58 5.83
C MET A 1 -4.54 -16.63 5.83
N PRO A 2 -4.27 -15.91 4.73
CA PRO A 2 -3.27 -14.86 4.76
C PRO A 2 -3.72 -13.67 5.62
N GLU A 3 -2.77 -13.13 6.37
CA GLU A 3 -2.89 -11.94 7.21
C GLU A 3 -1.73 -10.99 6.94
N ILE A 4 -1.93 -9.70 7.22
CA ILE A 4 -0.84 -8.72 7.26
C ILE A 4 -0.64 -8.29 8.71
N LYS A 5 0.61 -8.40 9.20
CA LYS A 5 1.00 -8.00 10.54
C LYS A 5 2.04 -6.88 10.48
N LEU A 6 1.94 -5.94 11.42
CA LEU A 6 2.93 -4.88 11.61
C LEU A 6 4.03 -5.39 12.54
N THR A 7 5.28 -5.32 12.11
CA THR A 7 6.43 -5.64 12.97
C THR A 7 6.69 -4.51 13.97
N PRO A 8 7.39 -4.77 15.08
CA PRO A 8 7.83 -3.72 16.01
C PRO A 8 8.71 -2.65 15.34
N THR A 9 9.35 -2.98 14.21
CA THR A 9 10.16 -2.06 13.40
C THR A 9 9.34 -1.21 12.42
N GLY A 10 8.01 -1.35 12.42
CA GLY A 10 7.12 -0.58 11.55
C GLY A 10 6.99 -1.11 10.12
N GLN A 11 7.40 -2.35 9.86
CA GLN A 11 7.28 -2.99 8.55
C GLN A 11 6.04 -3.86 8.49
N LEU A 12 5.38 -3.92 7.33
CA LEU A 12 4.31 -4.88 7.10
C LEU A 12 4.91 -6.20 6.64
N ARG A 13 4.43 -7.29 7.22
CA ARG A 13 4.76 -8.65 6.80
C ARG A 13 3.52 -9.42 6.42
N TRP A 14 3.66 -10.19 5.34
CA TRP A 14 2.67 -11.16 4.92
C TRP A 14 2.82 -12.42 5.78
N VAL A 15 1.72 -12.92 6.31
CA VAL A 15 1.69 -14.13 7.13
C VAL A 15 0.67 -15.07 6.52
N LEU A 16 1.13 -16.18 5.97
CA LEU A 16 0.28 -17.19 5.38
C LEU A 16 0.08 -18.36 6.34
N GLU A 17 -1.10 -18.45 6.97
CA GLU A 17 -1.47 -19.62 7.77
C GLU A 17 -2.45 -20.50 6.99
N GLY A 18 -1.97 -21.53 6.28
CA GLY A 18 -2.82 -22.49 5.56
C GLY A 18 -3.01 -22.21 4.07
N PRO A 19 -3.90 -22.94 3.38
CA PRO A 19 -4.01 -22.89 1.93
C PRO A 19 -4.58 -21.55 1.46
N SER A 20 -3.86 -20.88 0.55
CA SER A 20 -4.28 -19.65 -0.13
C SER A 20 -4.64 -19.92 -1.58
N THR A 21 -5.42 -18.99 -2.16
CA THR A 21 -5.60 -18.93 -3.61
C THR A 21 -4.32 -18.44 -4.29
N SER A 22 -4.12 -18.82 -5.55
CA SER A 22 -2.93 -18.44 -6.34
C SER A 22 -2.72 -16.92 -6.43
N LEU A 23 -3.80 -16.13 -6.47
CA LEU A 23 -3.71 -14.66 -6.44
C LEU A 23 -3.12 -14.12 -5.14
N LEU A 24 -3.54 -14.65 -3.98
CA LEU A 24 -3.02 -14.22 -2.69
C LEU A 24 -1.56 -14.65 -2.48
N VAL A 25 -1.14 -15.72 -3.15
CA VAL A 25 0.28 -16.12 -3.18
C VAL A 25 1.11 -15.08 -3.91
N ALA A 26 0.66 -14.61 -5.08
CA ALA A 26 1.37 -13.58 -5.85
C ALA A 26 1.50 -12.26 -5.07
N VAL A 27 0.44 -11.84 -4.37
CA VAL A 27 0.51 -10.66 -3.49
C VAL A 27 1.53 -10.86 -2.36
N GLY A 28 1.54 -12.05 -1.74
CA GLY A 28 2.52 -12.40 -0.71
C GLY A 28 3.97 -12.36 -1.20
N GLU A 29 4.25 -12.85 -2.41
CA GLU A 29 5.58 -12.80 -3.01
C GLU A 29 6.07 -11.36 -3.23
N VAL A 30 5.18 -10.46 -3.66
CA VAL A 30 5.51 -9.03 -3.80
C VAL A 30 5.76 -8.41 -2.43
N PHE A 31 4.96 -8.75 -1.41
CA PHE A 31 5.17 -8.26 -0.04
C PHE A 31 6.53 -8.63 0.55
N GLU A 32 7.00 -9.85 0.30
CA GLU A 32 8.33 -10.30 0.77
C GLU A 32 9.48 -9.58 0.06
N ARG A 33 9.29 -9.17 -1.21
CA ARG A 33 10.26 -8.37 -1.96
C ARG A 33 10.25 -6.91 -1.53
N ASP A 34 9.08 -6.27 -1.56
CA ASP A 34 8.84 -4.91 -1.08
C ASP A 34 7.40 -4.78 -0.57
N TRP A 35 7.26 -4.64 0.74
CA TRP A 35 5.97 -4.52 1.40
C TRP A 35 5.14 -3.31 0.93
N ARG A 36 5.77 -2.25 0.43
CA ARG A 36 5.08 -1.06 -0.09
C ARG A 36 4.48 -1.34 -1.45
N GLU A 37 5.22 -2.02 -2.31
CA GLU A 37 4.71 -2.50 -3.61
C GLU A 37 3.56 -3.49 -3.38
N GLY A 38 3.72 -4.39 -2.42
CA GLY A 38 2.69 -5.36 -2.03
C GLY A 38 1.38 -4.69 -1.62
N LEU A 39 1.43 -3.57 -0.88
CA LEU A 39 0.24 -2.78 -0.54
C LEU A 39 -0.49 -2.24 -1.77
N PHE A 40 0.26 -1.74 -2.77
CA PHE A 40 -0.35 -1.21 -3.98
C PHE A 40 -0.98 -2.30 -4.84
N VAL A 41 -0.32 -3.45 -4.96
CA VAL A 41 -0.89 -4.62 -5.63
C VAL A 41 -2.15 -5.08 -4.89
N LEU A 42 -2.14 -5.12 -3.55
CA LEU A 42 -3.31 -5.47 -2.74
C LEU A 42 -4.51 -4.53 -2.99
N SER A 43 -4.29 -3.23 -3.17
CA SER A 43 -5.36 -2.28 -3.53
C SER A 43 -5.87 -2.43 -4.95
N ALA A 44 -4.99 -2.76 -5.91
CA ALA A 44 -5.37 -2.91 -7.31
C ALA A 44 -6.24 -4.16 -7.54
N GLU A 45 -6.04 -5.19 -6.73
CA GLU A 45 -6.78 -6.43 -6.82
C GLU A 45 -8.23 -6.30 -6.32
N LYS A 46 -9.19 -6.67 -7.18
CA LYS A 46 -10.62 -6.78 -6.82
C LYS A 46 -10.87 -8.06 -6.03
N HIS A 47 -10.19 -8.20 -4.90
CA HIS A 47 -10.53 -9.24 -3.95
C HIS A 47 -11.90 -8.96 -3.34
N ASN A 48 -12.64 -10.01 -2.98
CA ASN A 48 -13.74 -9.90 -2.03
C ASN A 48 -13.13 -10.07 -0.63
N PRO A 49 -12.78 -9.00 0.10
CA PRO A 49 -12.02 -9.10 1.35
C PRO A 49 -12.92 -9.55 2.52
N ALA A 50 -14.05 -10.19 2.23
CA ALA A 50 -15.00 -10.70 3.21
C ALA A 50 -14.31 -11.60 4.25
N ASP A 51 -13.23 -12.27 3.87
CA ASP A 51 -12.64 -13.36 4.64
C ASP A 51 -11.50 -12.95 5.58
N SER A 52 -10.80 -11.81 5.39
CA SER A 52 -9.75 -11.36 6.32
C SER A 52 -9.87 -9.88 6.67
N LYS A 53 -10.09 -9.59 7.96
CA LYS A 53 -10.26 -8.23 8.49
C LYS A 53 -8.98 -7.39 8.34
N THR A 54 -7.81 -8.01 8.53
CA THR A 54 -6.51 -7.35 8.41
C THR A 54 -6.20 -7.00 6.96
N LEU A 55 -6.46 -7.90 6.01
CA LEU A 55 -6.29 -7.61 4.58
C LEU A 55 -7.20 -6.46 4.14
N ARG A 56 -8.48 -6.48 4.55
CA ARG A 56 -9.44 -5.41 4.24
C ARG A 56 -8.98 -4.05 4.76
N TYR A 57 -8.46 -4.01 5.98
CA TYR A 57 -7.95 -2.78 6.58
C TYR A 57 -6.81 -2.20 5.75
N TRP A 58 -5.80 -3.01 5.43
CA TRP A 58 -4.63 -2.55 4.66
C TRP A 58 -4.97 -2.23 3.21
N GLN A 59 -5.89 -2.97 2.59
CA GLN A 59 -6.41 -2.66 1.26
C GLN A 59 -7.10 -1.28 1.23
N ASN A 60 -7.93 -0.98 2.24
CA ASN A 60 -8.58 0.32 2.34
C ASN A 60 -7.57 1.47 2.57
N ILE A 61 -6.55 1.24 3.41
CA ILE A 61 -5.47 2.21 3.62
C ILE A 61 -4.74 2.49 2.31
N ALA A 62 -4.35 1.44 1.57
CA ALA A 62 -3.65 1.57 0.29
C ALA A 62 -4.53 2.25 -0.78
N ASN A 63 -5.82 1.91 -0.85
CA ASN A 63 -6.77 2.58 -1.73
C ASN A 63 -6.85 4.08 -1.43
N ARG A 64 -7.01 4.46 -0.16
CA ARG A 64 -7.04 5.87 0.23
C ARG A 64 -5.73 6.58 -0.08
N TYR A 65 -4.59 5.94 0.13
CA TYR A 65 -3.30 6.51 -0.24
C TYR A 65 -3.23 6.77 -1.75
N LEU A 66 -3.61 5.79 -2.58
CA LEU A 66 -3.62 5.95 -4.04
C LEU A 66 -4.64 6.98 -4.53
N THR A 67 -5.82 7.07 -3.92
CA THR A 67 -6.87 7.98 -4.42
C THR A 67 -6.78 9.38 -3.82
N GLU A 68 -6.40 9.53 -2.55
CA GLU A 68 -6.38 10.82 -1.84
C GLU A 68 -5.03 11.55 -2.03
N LEU A 69 -3.89 10.84 -2.09
CA LEU A 69 -2.58 11.47 -2.30
C LEU A 69 -2.18 11.58 -3.77
N CYS A 70 -2.67 10.73 -4.68
CA CYS A 70 -2.53 11.03 -6.11
C CYS A 70 -3.50 12.13 -6.58
N HIS A 71 -4.50 12.47 -5.76
CA HIS A 71 -5.32 13.67 -5.91
C HIS A 71 -4.82 14.82 -5.02
N ILE A 72 -3.51 14.93 -4.76
CA ILE A 72 -2.96 16.23 -4.34
C ILE A 72 -3.33 17.21 -5.47
N PRO A 73 -4.19 18.21 -5.24
CA PRO A 73 -4.49 19.18 -6.27
C PRO A 73 -3.16 19.83 -6.66
N GLU A 74 -2.95 20.01 -7.97
CA GLU A 74 -1.82 20.76 -8.57
C GLU A 74 -1.73 22.22 -8.04
N SER A 75 -2.64 22.62 -7.14
CA SER A 75 -2.78 23.94 -6.53
C SER A 75 -2.07 24.11 -5.19
N GLN A 76 -1.08 23.28 -4.82
CA GLN A 76 -0.11 23.69 -3.81
C GLN A 76 0.98 24.52 -4.49
N GLU A 77 0.67 25.82 -4.56
CA GLU A 77 1.56 26.97 -4.70
C GLU A 77 2.95 26.66 -5.25
N THR A 78 3.17 27.03 -6.51
CA THR A 78 4.51 27.18 -7.07
C THR A 78 5.30 28.11 -6.16
N ILE A 79 6.16 27.55 -5.31
CA ILE A 79 7.16 28.34 -4.58
C ILE A 79 8.07 28.92 -5.66
N SER A 80 7.90 30.21 -5.95
CA SER A 80 8.79 30.95 -6.84
C SER A 80 10.13 31.08 -6.14
N VAL A 81 10.98 30.06 -6.29
CA VAL A 81 12.37 30.12 -5.85
C VAL A 81 13.05 31.18 -6.71
N ALA A 82 13.43 32.30 -6.10
CA ALA A 82 14.21 33.33 -6.77
C ALA A 82 15.49 32.71 -7.34
N SER A 83 15.84 33.08 -8.56
CA SER A 83 17.09 32.64 -9.19
C SER A 83 18.26 33.02 -8.26
N PRO A 84 19.17 32.11 -7.91
CA PRO A 84 20.29 32.42 -7.03
C PRO A 84 21.26 33.33 -7.78
N GLY A 85 21.06 34.65 -7.66
CA GLY A 85 21.86 35.61 -8.41
C GLY A 85 21.56 37.10 -8.22
N GLU A 86 20.56 37.53 -7.44
CA GLU A 86 20.35 38.96 -7.16
C GLU A 86 20.04 39.20 -5.68
N GLY A 87 21.02 39.78 -4.97
CA GLY A 87 20.96 40.18 -3.56
C GLY A 87 22.32 40.14 -2.88
#